data_AF-A0A849YZX3-F1
#
_entry.id   AF-A0A849YZX3-F1
#
_cell.length_a   1.000
_cell.length_b   1.000
_cell.length_c   1.000
_cell.angle_alpha   90.00
_cell.angle_beta   90.00
_cell.angle_gamma   90.00
#
_symmetry.space_group_name_H-M   'P 1'
#
loop_
_entity.id
_entity.type
_entity.pdbx_description
1 polymer ?
#
loop_
_entity_poly.entity_id
_entity_poly.type
_entity_poly.pdbx_seq_one_letter_code
_entity_poly.pdbx_strand_id
1 'polypeptide(L)'
;MRKLFVLAFLSPLTLLAAACGDDTGSGGGATTTTVTSGPGSTTTGTPTTTTTTTTTTATTTASTTMASTTGAGGGGEFALTSTAFNEGDMIPQTYECDNGGGDNISPPFAWTAGPAGTMSYAIVMRDLDFGPGFIHWVIWDIPATETGLPEDLGGGFMVADPAGAKQVNPYFGPCSPNSVNTYEWTLYAIDAATLPGLDQNSNHDEAEAAILDAAIASTTLSGES
;
A
#
# COMPACT_ATOMS: atom_id res chain seq x y z
N MET A 1 6.93 -44.67 -16.80
CA MET A 1 5.79 -45.54 -16.44
C MET A 1 4.89 -44.74 -15.51
N ARG A 2 3.68 -44.41 -15.98
CA ARG A 2 2.70 -43.59 -15.27
C ARG A 2 2.06 -44.41 -14.15
N LYS A 3 1.99 -43.86 -12.93
CA LYS A 3 1.00 -44.28 -11.92
C LYS A 3 0.29 -43.05 -11.41
N LEU A 4 -0.86 -42.84 -12.05
CA LEU A 4 -1.93 -41.93 -11.71
C LEU A 4 -2.63 -42.50 -10.46
N PHE A 5 -2.58 -41.79 -9.34
CA PHE A 5 -3.44 -42.06 -8.18
C PHE A 5 -4.43 -40.92 -8.05
N VAL A 6 -5.64 -41.15 -8.56
CA VAL A 6 -6.81 -40.30 -8.36
C VAL A 6 -7.40 -40.70 -7.02
N LEU A 7 -7.24 -39.85 -6.01
CA LEU A 7 -7.98 -39.94 -4.75
C LEU A 7 -9.11 -38.92 -4.82
N ALA A 8 -10.28 -39.41 -5.23
CA ALA A 8 -11.54 -38.70 -5.08
C ALA A 8 -11.93 -38.68 -3.61
N PHE A 9 -11.94 -37.50 -2.98
CA PHE A 9 -12.58 -37.29 -1.70
C PHE A 9 -13.85 -36.45 -1.89
N LEU A 10 -14.97 -37.11 -1.62
CA LEU A 10 -16.31 -36.57 -1.51
C LEU A 10 -16.36 -35.39 -0.53
N SER A 11 -16.79 -34.23 -1.01
CA SER A 11 -17.31 -33.15 -0.16
C SER A 11 -18.73 -33.48 0.31
N PRO A 12 -19.04 -33.40 1.61
CA PRO A 12 -20.42 -33.27 2.05
C PRO A 12 -20.88 -31.81 1.96
N LEU A 13 -21.72 -31.59 0.93
CA LEU A 13 -22.64 -30.47 0.76
C LEU A 13 -23.48 -30.29 2.04
N THR A 14 -23.23 -29.24 2.83
CA THR A 14 -24.13 -28.86 3.93
C THR A 14 -24.98 -27.67 3.51
N LEU A 15 -26.28 -27.91 3.65
CA LEU A 15 -27.41 -27.17 3.12
C LEU A 15 -27.73 -25.93 3.98
N LEU A 16 -28.06 -24.87 3.24
CA LEU A 16 -28.76 -23.64 3.58
C LEU A 16 -29.76 -23.71 4.76
N ALA A 17 -29.67 -22.77 5.69
CA ALA A 17 -30.81 -22.28 6.47
C ALA A 17 -30.74 -20.75 6.55
N ALA A 18 -31.50 -20.11 5.67
CA ALA A 18 -31.88 -18.70 5.80
C ALA A 18 -32.95 -18.58 6.90
N ALA A 19 -32.70 -17.73 7.89
CA ALA A 19 -33.74 -17.28 8.82
C ALA A 19 -34.08 -15.83 8.48
N CYS A 20 -35.29 -15.65 7.97
CA CYS A 20 -36.00 -14.38 7.96
C CYS A 20 -36.40 -14.01 9.39
N GLY A 21 -36.28 -12.73 9.73
CA GLY A 21 -36.80 -12.14 10.96
C GLY A 21 -37.30 -10.74 10.65
N ASP A 22 -38.63 -10.64 10.51
CA ASP A 22 -39.39 -9.42 10.25
C ASP A 22 -39.52 -8.52 11.50
N ASP A 23 -39.56 -7.21 11.21
CA ASP A 23 -40.36 -6.15 11.83
C ASP A 23 -40.53 -6.05 13.35
N THR A 24 -40.08 -4.91 13.91
CA THR A 24 -40.94 -4.04 14.76
C THR A 24 -40.36 -2.63 14.86
N GLY A 25 -41.21 -1.64 14.57
CA GLY A 25 -40.83 -0.24 14.40
C GLY A 25 -40.85 0.62 15.67
N SER A 26 -40.46 1.89 15.49
CA SER A 26 -40.84 3.10 16.23
C SER A 26 -39.92 4.21 15.69
N GLY A 27 -40.31 5.38 15.19
CA GLY A 27 -41.44 6.20 15.55
C GLY A 27 -40.92 7.57 16.00
N GLY A 28 -41.03 8.58 15.14
CA GLY A 28 -41.16 9.99 15.54
C GLY A 28 -39.89 10.85 15.56
N GLY A 29 -40.04 12.08 15.02
CA GLY A 29 -39.16 13.19 15.41
C GLY A 29 -38.75 14.15 14.31
N ALA A 30 -39.70 14.69 13.55
CA ALA A 30 -39.46 15.91 12.77
C ALA A 30 -39.08 17.06 13.73
N THR A 31 -37.94 17.71 13.51
CA THR A 31 -37.73 19.08 13.98
C THR A 31 -37.16 19.91 12.84
N THR A 32 -38.07 20.64 12.21
CA THR A 32 -37.81 21.80 11.38
C THR A 32 -37.16 22.89 12.24
N THR A 33 -35.96 23.35 11.87
CA THR A 33 -35.46 24.65 12.32
C THR A 33 -35.01 25.45 11.10
N THR A 34 -35.92 26.29 10.64
CA THR A 34 -35.71 27.40 9.72
C THR A 34 -35.05 28.55 10.47
N VAL A 35 -33.90 29.05 9.99
CA VAL A 35 -33.36 30.42 10.22
C VAL A 35 -32.08 30.54 9.39
N THR A 36 -31.66 31.64 8.78
CA THR A 36 -32.24 32.90 8.29
C THR A 36 -31.13 33.48 7.43
N SER A 37 -31.45 33.97 6.23
CA SER A 37 -30.51 34.67 5.35
C SER A 37 -30.12 36.04 5.92
N GLY A 38 -28.85 36.42 5.77
CA GLY A 38 -28.36 37.77 6.05
C GLY A 38 -27.09 38.07 5.23
N PRO A 39 -27.04 39.16 4.42
CA PRO A 39 -25.99 39.40 3.45
C PRO A 39 -24.92 40.41 3.92
N GLY A 40 -23.76 40.37 3.25
CA GLY A 40 -22.89 41.54 3.07
C GLY A 40 -21.52 41.44 3.73
N SER A 41 -20.46 41.42 2.92
CA SER A 41 -19.52 42.54 2.89
C SER A 41 -18.53 42.40 1.74
N THR A 42 -18.59 43.37 0.84
CA THR A 42 -17.57 43.74 -0.14
C THR A 42 -16.25 44.13 0.53
N THR A 43 -15.11 43.66 0.03
CA THR A 43 -13.86 44.44 0.07
C THR A 43 -13.01 44.11 -1.15
N THR A 44 -12.98 45.09 -2.06
CA THR A 44 -12.02 45.29 -3.14
C THR A 44 -10.65 45.61 -2.55
N GLY A 45 -9.58 45.02 -3.08
CA GLY A 45 -8.22 45.34 -2.67
C GLY A 45 -7.15 44.70 -3.56
N THR A 46 -7.00 45.23 -4.78
CA THR A 46 -5.85 44.97 -5.65
C THR A 46 -4.63 45.76 -5.14
N PRO A 47 -3.46 45.14 -4.92
CA PRO A 47 -2.21 45.86 -4.94
C PRO A 47 -1.56 45.73 -6.33
N THR A 48 -1.55 46.86 -7.04
CA THR A 48 -0.64 47.15 -8.14
C THR A 48 0.78 47.25 -7.60
N THR A 49 1.72 46.42 -8.07
CA THR A 49 3.15 46.69 -7.89
C THR A 49 3.85 46.74 -9.24
N THR A 50 4.26 47.97 -9.52
CA THR A 50 5.12 48.54 -10.54
C THR A 50 6.35 47.70 -10.92
N THR A 51 6.55 47.64 -12.24
CA THR A 51 7.74 47.26 -12.99
C THR A 51 9.04 47.88 -12.48
N THR A 52 10.13 47.11 -12.41
CA THR A 52 11.48 47.64 -12.65
C THR A 52 12.29 46.58 -13.40
N THR A 53 12.43 46.82 -14.70
CA THR A 53 13.32 46.10 -15.60
C THR A 53 14.69 46.76 -15.53
N THR A 54 15.68 46.09 -14.96
CA THR A 54 17.08 46.50 -15.04
C THR A 54 17.78 45.62 -16.05
N THR A 55 17.98 46.17 -17.25
CA THR A 55 18.81 45.59 -18.31
C THR A 55 20.28 45.84 -17.98
N THR A 56 21.02 44.78 -17.67
CA THR A 56 22.48 44.82 -17.64
C THR A 56 23.02 43.79 -18.63
N THR A 57 23.56 44.31 -19.73
CA THR A 57 24.31 43.57 -20.75
C THR A 57 25.64 43.11 -20.18
N ALA A 58 25.91 41.81 -20.20
CA ALA A 58 27.24 41.26 -19.98
C ALA A 58 27.56 40.24 -21.08
N THR A 59 28.47 40.63 -21.95
CA THR A 59 29.13 39.83 -22.98
C THR A 59 30.19 38.96 -22.31
N THR A 60 30.02 37.63 -22.33
CA THR A 60 31.14 36.71 -22.06
C THR A 60 31.07 35.48 -22.94
N THR A 61 32.06 35.42 -23.83
CA THR A 61 32.70 34.30 -24.52
C THR A 61 32.22 32.88 -24.18
N ALA A 62 31.83 32.18 -25.25
CA ALA A 62 31.58 30.75 -25.29
C ALA A 62 32.79 29.93 -24.79
N SER A 63 32.54 29.02 -23.86
CA SER A 63 33.43 27.92 -23.53
C SER A 63 32.65 26.63 -23.73
N THR A 64 32.98 25.89 -24.79
CA THR A 64 32.39 24.60 -25.11
C THR A 64 32.91 23.56 -24.14
N THR A 65 32.31 23.50 -22.95
CA THR A 65 32.45 22.35 -22.06
C THR A 65 31.30 21.41 -22.37
N MET A 66 31.61 20.21 -22.83
CA MET A 66 30.64 19.12 -22.94
C MET A 66 30.12 18.82 -21.54
N ALA A 67 28.95 19.37 -21.23
CA ALA A 67 28.17 19.00 -20.06
C ALA A 67 27.63 17.59 -20.32
N SER A 68 28.20 16.62 -19.61
CA SER A 68 27.56 15.33 -19.39
C SER A 68 26.17 15.62 -18.84
N THR A 69 25.14 15.44 -19.67
CA THR A 69 23.76 15.34 -19.20
C THR A 69 23.63 14.04 -18.45
N THR A 70 24.12 14.01 -17.20
CA THR A 70 23.44 13.25 -16.17
C THR A 70 22.12 13.99 -15.97
N GLY A 71 21.08 13.51 -16.63
CA GLY A 71 19.73 13.94 -16.33
C GLY A 71 19.52 13.70 -14.84
N ALA A 72 19.47 14.78 -14.07
CA ALA A 72 18.94 14.77 -12.72
C ALA A 72 17.44 14.48 -12.86
N GLY A 73 17.10 13.19 -12.92
CA GLY A 73 15.76 12.74 -12.57
C GLY A 73 15.59 13.00 -11.09
N GLY A 74 14.89 14.08 -10.75
CA GLY A 74 14.55 14.40 -9.37
C GLY A 74 13.62 13.33 -8.82
N GLY A 75 14.18 12.36 -8.10
CA GLY A 75 13.48 11.46 -7.21
C GLY A 75 14.26 11.44 -5.91
N GLY A 76 13.58 11.65 -4.79
CA GLY A 76 14.17 11.37 -3.48
C GLY A 76 14.62 9.91 -3.39
N GLU A 77 15.35 9.57 -2.35
CA GLU A 77 15.69 8.19 -2.04
C GLU A 77 14.42 7.31 -2.04
N PHE A 78 14.50 6.12 -2.63
CA PHE A 78 13.41 5.15 -2.63
C PHE A 78 13.18 4.65 -1.19
N ALA A 79 12.06 5.02 -0.61
CA ALA A 79 11.80 4.85 0.82
C ALA A 79 10.36 4.43 1.06
N LEU A 80 10.16 3.48 1.96
CA LEU A 80 8.86 3.07 2.49
C LEU A 80 8.65 3.70 3.87
N THR A 81 7.43 4.15 4.14
CA THR A 81 7.03 4.78 5.41
C THR A 81 5.60 4.40 5.76
N SER A 82 5.23 4.57 7.02
CA SER A 82 3.85 4.50 7.49
C SER A 82 3.55 5.68 8.40
N THR A 83 2.30 6.15 8.38
CA THR A 83 1.83 7.11 9.39
C THR A 83 1.43 6.44 10.70
N ALA A 84 1.40 5.10 10.75
CA ALA A 84 1.03 4.33 11.92
C ALA A 84 2.17 4.17 12.93
N PHE A 85 3.40 4.01 12.46
CA PHE A 85 4.61 3.82 13.27
C PHE A 85 5.84 4.28 12.50
N ASN A 86 6.92 4.62 13.22
CA ASN A 86 8.22 4.88 12.60
C ASN A 86 9.07 3.61 12.55
N GLU A 87 10.15 3.64 11.78
CA GLU A 87 11.14 2.56 11.72
C GLU A 87 11.58 2.10 13.13
N GLY A 88 11.39 0.82 13.40
CA GLY A 88 11.76 0.15 14.65
C GLY A 88 10.86 0.45 15.85
N ASP A 89 9.82 1.27 15.70
CA ASP A 89 8.86 1.52 16.77
C ASP A 89 7.87 0.35 16.91
N MET A 90 7.14 0.35 18.04
CA MET A 90 6.02 -0.56 18.27
C MET A 90 4.93 -0.34 17.22
N ILE A 91 4.49 -1.44 16.61
CA ILE A 91 3.36 -1.48 15.70
C ILE A 91 2.08 -1.32 16.53
N PRO A 92 1.16 -0.42 16.16
CA PRO A 92 -0.09 -0.27 16.90
C PRO A 92 -0.91 -1.56 16.88
N GLN A 93 -1.47 -1.92 18.04
CA GLN A 93 -2.21 -3.17 18.25
C GLN A 93 -3.31 -3.43 17.21
N THR A 94 -3.97 -2.41 16.67
CA THR A 94 -5.02 -2.59 15.63
C THR A 94 -4.51 -3.38 14.41
N TYR A 95 -3.22 -3.28 14.08
CA TYR A 95 -2.61 -3.97 12.95
C TYR A 95 -2.11 -5.39 13.29
N GLU A 96 -2.11 -5.78 14.56
CA GLU A 96 -1.77 -7.14 14.98
C GLU A 96 -2.91 -8.13 14.66
N CYS A 97 -2.59 -9.42 14.64
CA CYS A 97 -3.57 -10.48 14.48
C CYS A 97 -4.59 -10.52 15.63
N ASP A 98 -5.77 -11.10 15.39
CA ASP A 98 -6.82 -11.29 16.42
C ASP A 98 -6.29 -12.01 17.68
N ASN A 99 -5.40 -12.99 17.50
CA ASN A 99 -4.80 -13.74 18.61
C ASN A 99 -3.80 -12.91 19.44
N GLY A 100 -3.27 -11.82 18.88
CA GLY A 100 -2.48 -10.79 19.58
C GLY A 100 -3.36 -9.71 20.23
N GLY A 101 -4.66 -9.73 19.97
CA GLY A 101 -5.62 -8.73 20.46
C GLY A 101 -5.80 -7.53 19.52
N GLY A 102 -5.33 -7.65 18.29
CA GLY A 102 -5.54 -6.66 17.24
C GLY A 102 -6.80 -6.89 16.40
N ASP A 103 -6.97 -6.04 15.39
CA ASP A 103 -8.10 -6.09 14.45
C ASP A 103 -7.70 -6.74 13.11
N ASN A 104 -6.44 -7.16 12.97
CA ASN A 104 -5.86 -7.77 11.79
C ASN A 104 -6.10 -6.97 10.50
N ILE A 105 -6.02 -5.64 10.59
CA ILE A 105 -6.10 -4.72 9.44
C ILE A 105 -4.71 -4.31 8.95
N SER A 106 -4.56 -4.05 7.66
CA SER A 106 -3.27 -3.63 7.09
C SER A 106 -2.96 -2.16 7.44
N PRO A 107 -1.71 -1.81 7.82
CA PRO A 107 -1.30 -0.42 8.03
C PRO A 107 -1.38 0.43 6.76
N PRO A 108 -1.59 1.76 6.89
CA PRO A 108 -1.39 2.67 5.77
C PRO A 108 0.10 2.75 5.44
N PHE A 109 0.46 2.62 4.16
CA PHE A 109 1.83 2.76 3.67
C PHE A 109 1.94 3.92 2.70
N ALA A 110 3.10 4.57 2.68
CA ALA A 110 3.46 5.58 1.70
C ALA A 110 4.92 5.38 1.28
N TRP A 111 5.23 5.67 0.02
CA TRP A 111 6.58 5.57 -0.50
C TRP A 111 6.90 6.64 -1.54
N THR A 112 8.19 6.89 -1.71
CA THR A 112 8.70 7.71 -2.81
C THR A 112 8.74 6.90 -4.10
N ALA A 113 8.65 7.59 -5.24
CA ALA A 113 8.70 6.93 -6.54
C ALA A 113 9.99 6.10 -6.71
N GLY A 114 9.84 4.89 -7.23
CA GLY A 114 10.94 3.99 -7.55
C GLY A 114 11.87 4.53 -8.65
N PRO A 115 13.01 3.86 -8.89
CA PRO A 115 13.96 4.24 -9.92
C PRO A 115 13.33 4.22 -11.33
N ALA A 116 14.02 4.82 -12.30
CA ALA A 116 13.60 4.74 -13.70
C ALA A 116 13.48 3.27 -14.15
N GLY A 117 12.34 2.93 -14.73
CA GLY A 117 12.00 1.55 -15.13
C GLY A 117 10.93 0.89 -14.26
N THR A 118 10.53 1.49 -13.14
CA THR A 118 9.41 0.98 -12.34
C THR A 118 8.10 0.99 -13.12
N MET A 119 7.47 -0.18 -13.23
CA MET A 119 6.18 -0.40 -13.89
C MET A 119 5.09 -0.86 -12.92
N SER A 120 5.47 -1.46 -11.79
CA SER A 120 4.58 -1.73 -10.65
C SER A 120 5.39 -1.79 -9.34
N TYR A 121 4.68 -1.91 -8.21
CA TYR A 121 5.25 -2.16 -6.90
C TYR A 121 4.71 -3.47 -6.30
N ALA A 122 5.47 -4.03 -5.36
CA ALA A 122 5.05 -5.14 -4.52
C ALA A 122 5.56 -4.96 -3.09
N ILE A 123 4.84 -5.50 -2.10
CA ILE A 123 5.27 -5.53 -0.70
C ILE A 123 5.25 -6.97 -0.19
N VAL A 124 6.34 -7.35 0.49
CA VAL A 124 6.44 -8.61 1.24
C VAL A 124 6.64 -8.27 2.71
N MET A 125 5.82 -8.86 3.58
CA MET A 125 5.93 -8.73 5.03
C MET A 125 6.51 -10.02 5.63
N ARG A 126 7.54 -9.88 6.48
CA ARG A 126 8.23 -11.00 7.13
C ARG A 126 8.33 -10.81 8.64
N ASP A 127 8.14 -11.89 9.39
CA ASP A 127 8.58 -12.02 10.77
C ASP A 127 10.04 -12.47 10.79
N LEU A 128 10.96 -11.61 11.23
CA LEU A 128 12.40 -11.87 11.19
C LEU A 128 12.88 -12.78 12.35
N ASP A 129 12.06 -12.98 13.37
CA ASP A 129 12.39 -13.81 14.53
C ASP A 129 11.97 -15.27 14.37
N PHE A 130 11.24 -15.60 13.30
CA PHE A 130 10.81 -16.96 13.00
C PHE A 130 11.59 -17.61 11.84
N GLY A 131 12.58 -18.46 12.18
CA GLY A 131 13.32 -19.26 11.20
C GLY A 131 14.11 -18.39 10.20
N PRO A 132 14.11 -18.69 8.89
CA PRO A 132 14.74 -17.84 7.89
C PRO A 132 13.92 -16.57 7.55
N GLY A 133 12.85 -16.30 8.29
CA GLY A 133 11.84 -15.28 8.00
C GLY A 133 10.53 -15.93 7.56
N PHE A 134 9.46 -15.78 8.35
CA PHE A 134 8.13 -16.26 7.99
C PHE A 134 7.37 -15.18 7.23
N ILE A 135 6.86 -15.48 6.03
CA ILE A 135 6.11 -14.52 5.22
C ILE A 135 4.68 -14.43 5.75
N HIS A 136 4.31 -13.27 6.27
CA HIS A 136 2.97 -12.99 6.75
C HIS A 136 2.03 -12.57 5.63
N TRP A 137 2.54 -11.77 4.70
CA TRP A 137 1.72 -11.14 3.69
C TRP A 137 2.54 -10.79 2.44
N VAL A 138 1.89 -10.90 1.29
CA VAL A 138 2.45 -10.50 -0.01
C VAL A 138 1.35 -9.82 -0.82
N ILE A 139 1.65 -8.63 -1.34
CA ILE A 139 0.82 -7.88 -2.28
C ILE A 139 1.67 -7.45 -3.47
N TRP A 140 1.12 -7.50 -4.69
CA TRP A 140 1.84 -7.16 -5.93
C TRP A 140 0.89 -6.55 -6.97
N ASP A 141 1.45 -6.21 -8.14
CA ASP A 141 0.77 -5.52 -9.24
C ASP A 141 0.17 -4.16 -8.82
N ILE A 142 0.76 -3.52 -7.82
CA ILE A 142 0.40 -2.15 -7.43
C ILE A 142 0.85 -1.22 -8.56
N PRO A 143 -0.04 -0.44 -9.21
CA PRO A 143 0.35 0.38 -10.35
C PRO A 143 1.48 1.36 -10.03
N ALA A 144 2.42 1.60 -10.96
CA ALA A 144 3.53 2.55 -10.73
C ALA A 144 3.08 4.01 -10.51
N THR A 145 1.82 4.33 -10.79
CA THR A 145 1.22 5.64 -10.47
C THR A 145 0.90 5.81 -8.99
N GLU A 146 0.86 4.71 -8.23
CA GLU A 146 0.59 4.72 -6.80
C GLU A 146 1.86 5.00 -6.00
N THR A 147 1.67 5.67 -4.88
CA THR A 147 2.73 6.01 -3.91
C THR A 147 2.34 5.65 -2.49
N GLY A 148 1.38 4.74 -2.34
CA GLY A 148 0.89 4.29 -1.04
C GLY A 148 -0.15 3.19 -1.14
N LEU A 149 -0.48 2.64 0.02
CA LEU A 149 -1.63 1.77 0.25
C LEU A 149 -2.46 2.38 1.38
N PRO A 150 -3.80 2.41 1.25
CA PRO A 150 -4.65 2.78 2.38
C PRO A 150 -4.57 1.73 3.49
N GLU A 151 -5.03 2.13 4.69
CA GLU A 151 -5.37 1.19 5.75
C GLU A 151 -6.51 0.26 5.30
N ASP A 152 -6.54 -0.97 5.82
CA ASP A 152 -7.59 -1.96 5.59
C ASP A 152 -7.90 -2.24 4.10
N LEU A 153 -7.02 -3.02 3.47
CA LEU A 153 -7.15 -3.42 2.06
C LEU A 153 -8.24 -4.49 1.83
N GLY A 154 -8.90 -4.96 2.88
CA GLY A 154 -9.86 -6.05 2.85
C GLY A 154 -9.25 -7.42 2.53
N GLY A 155 -10.11 -8.44 2.41
CA GLY A 155 -9.70 -9.84 2.33
C GLY A 155 -9.81 -10.52 0.96
N GLY A 156 -10.02 -9.77 -0.11
CA GLY A 156 -10.07 -10.34 -1.46
C GLY A 156 -8.69 -10.62 -2.03
N PHE A 157 -8.56 -11.64 -2.90
CA PHE A 157 -7.37 -11.80 -3.75
C PHE A 157 -7.10 -10.54 -4.58
N MET A 158 -8.17 -9.94 -5.15
CA MET A 158 -8.11 -8.62 -5.78
C MET A 158 -8.43 -7.56 -4.72
N VAL A 159 -7.56 -6.57 -4.61
CA VAL A 159 -7.76 -5.42 -3.73
C VAL A 159 -8.59 -4.35 -4.46
N ALA A 160 -9.47 -3.66 -3.73
CA ALA A 160 -10.31 -2.61 -4.31
C ALA A 160 -9.54 -1.31 -4.57
N ASP A 161 -8.62 -0.97 -3.67
CA ASP A 161 -7.80 0.24 -3.71
C ASP A 161 -6.36 -0.07 -3.23
N PRO A 162 -5.33 0.06 -4.08
CA PRO A 162 -5.38 0.49 -5.47
C PRO A 162 -5.88 -0.61 -6.42
N ALA A 163 -6.65 -0.20 -7.42
CA ALA A 163 -7.22 -1.11 -8.40
C ALA A 163 -6.11 -1.82 -9.21
N GLY A 164 -6.19 -3.14 -9.29
CA GLY A 164 -5.24 -3.99 -10.01
C GLY A 164 -4.30 -4.77 -9.10
N ALA A 165 -4.09 -4.30 -7.87
CA ALA A 165 -3.27 -4.99 -6.88
C ALA A 165 -3.90 -6.33 -6.46
N LYS A 166 -3.03 -7.29 -6.17
CA LYS A 166 -3.37 -8.67 -5.80
C LYS A 166 -2.61 -9.10 -4.55
N GLN A 167 -3.19 -9.98 -3.75
CA GLN A 167 -2.55 -10.48 -2.52
C GLN A 167 -2.76 -11.99 -2.30
N VAL A 168 -1.78 -12.66 -1.68
CA VAL A 168 -1.89 -14.07 -1.25
C VAL A 168 -2.35 -14.11 0.20
N ASN A 169 -3.54 -14.69 0.41
CA ASN A 169 -4.31 -14.54 1.64
C ASN A 169 -4.54 -13.05 1.98
N PRO A 170 -5.65 -12.69 2.65
CA PRO A 170 -5.75 -11.37 3.25
C PRO A 170 -4.52 -11.04 4.10
N TYR A 171 -4.27 -9.76 4.34
CA TYR A 171 -3.30 -9.32 5.33
C TYR A 171 -3.41 -10.15 6.63
N PHE A 172 -2.28 -10.71 7.07
CA PHE A 172 -2.15 -11.39 8.34
C PHE A 172 -1.13 -10.62 9.18
N GLY A 173 -1.63 -9.90 10.18
CA GLY A 173 -0.84 -8.97 10.98
C GLY A 173 0.24 -9.66 11.82
N PRO A 174 1.11 -8.87 12.47
CA PRO A 174 2.02 -9.35 13.50
C PRO A 174 1.30 -10.24 14.50
N CYS A 175 1.88 -11.38 14.88
CA CYS A 175 1.17 -12.38 15.66
C CYS A 175 2.05 -13.08 16.69
N SER A 176 2.59 -12.28 17.61
CA SER A 176 3.51 -12.71 18.66
C SER A 176 2.92 -12.52 20.07
N PRO A 177 1.80 -13.17 20.45
CA PRO A 177 1.12 -12.89 21.72
C PRO A 177 1.95 -13.19 22.99
N ASN A 178 3.11 -13.83 22.86
CA ASN A 178 3.98 -14.22 23.98
C ASN A 178 5.44 -13.78 23.81
N SER A 179 5.75 -12.96 22.81
CA SER A 179 7.09 -12.43 22.54
C SER A 179 6.99 -11.12 21.77
N VAL A 180 8.05 -10.33 21.78
CA VAL A 180 8.19 -9.20 20.84
C VAL A 180 8.98 -9.73 19.65
N ASN A 181 8.43 -9.64 18.45
CA ASN A 181 9.11 -9.99 17.22
C ASN A 181 9.25 -8.75 16.32
N THR A 182 10.30 -8.73 15.51
CA THR A 182 10.53 -7.72 14.48
C THR A 182 9.84 -8.14 13.19
N TYR A 183 8.96 -7.27 12.70
CA TYR A 183 8.29 -7.42 11.42
C TYR A 183 8.85 -6.42 10.42
N GLU A 184 9.23 -6.91 9.24
CA GLU A 184 9.76 -6.08 8.16
C GLU A 184 8.83 -6.14 6.95
N TRP A 185 8.49 -4.96 6.42
CA TRP A 185 7.86 -4.77 5.13
C TRP A 185 8.92 -4.35 4.12
N THR A 186 9.18 -5.19 3.12
CA THR A 186 10.03 -4.82 1.99
C THR A 186 9.16 -4.37 0.83
N LEU A 187 9.34 -3.12 0.40
CA LEU A 187 8.77 -2.60 -0.84
C LEU A 187 9.74 -2.85 -1.99
N TYR A 188 9.23 -3.41 -3.07
CA TYR A 188 9.97 -3.66 -4.31
C TYR A 188 9.43 -2.77 -5.44
N ALA A 189 10.36 -2.17 -6.18
CA ALA A 189 10.08 -1.59 -7.48
C ALA A 189 10.29 -2.66 -8.57
N ILE A 190 9.30 -2.86 -9.44
CA ILE A 190 9.22 -3.98 -10.39
C ILE A 190 9.26 -3.46 -11.83
N ASP A 191 9.99 -4.13 -12.74
CA ASP A 191 10.11 -3.76 -14.17
C ASP A 191 9.03 -4.35 -15.09
N ALA A 192 7.97 -4.90 -14.49
CA ALA A 192 6.79 -5.43 -15.16
C ALA A 192 5.53 -4.80 -14.56
N ALA A 193 4.54 -4.49 -15.40
CA ALA A 193 3.25 -3.96 -14.93
C ALA A 193 2.37 -5.04 -14.28
N THR A 194 2.61 -6.32 -14.61
CA THR A 194 1.91 -7.46 -14.05
C THR A 194 2.87 -8.63 -13.98
N LEU A 195 2.99 -9.25 -12.80
CA LEU A 195 3.83 -10.44 -12.62
C LEU A 195 3.18 -11.66 -13.29
N PRO A 196 3.89 -12.34 -14.22
CA PRO A 196 3.35 -13.50 -14.90
C PRO A 196 3.36 -14.74 -13.98
N GLY A 197 2.40 -15.64 -14.19
CA GLY A 197 2.39 -16.94 -13.52
C GLY A 197 1.83 -16.95 -12.09
N LEU A 198 1.32 -15.82 -11.60
CA LEU A 198 0.60 -15.74 -10.33
C LEU A 198 -0.92 -15.71 -10.53
N ASP A 199 -1.64 -16.47 -9.70
CA ASP A 199 -3.10 -16.46 -9.64
C ASP A 199 -3.60 -16.62 -8.19
N GLN A 200 -4.92 -16.73 -8.02
CA GLN A 200 -5.56 -16.82 -6.69
C GLN A 200 -5.15 -18.07 -5.87
N ASN A 201 -4.51 -19.06 -6.49
CA ASN A 201 -4.03 -20.27 -5.83
C ASN A 201 -2.53 -20.21 -5.53
N SER A 202 -1.84 -19.14 -5.95
CA SER A 202 -0.43 -18.94 -5.64
C SER A 202 -0.23 -18.79 -4.14
N ASN A 203 0.87 -19.35 -3.63
CA ASN A 203 1.27 -19.20 -2.22
C ASN A 203 2.30 -18.06 -2.06
N HIS A 204 2.65 -17.74 -0.80
CA HIS A 204 3.57 -16.65 -0.48
C HIS A 204 4.95 -16.83 -1.11
N ASP A 205 5.48 -18.05 -1.13
CA ASP A 205 6.81 -18.35 -1.70
C ASP A 205 6.81 -18.18 -3.23
N GLU A 206 5.74 -18.61 -3.91
CA GLU A 206 5.58 -18.43 -5.36
C GLU A 206 5.48 -16.95 -5.74
N ALA A 207 4.70 -16.18 -4.98
CA ALA A 207 4.55 -14.75 -5.19
C ALA A 207 5.87 -14.00 -4.94
N GLU A 208 6.56 -14.30 -3.84
CA GLU A 208 7.86 -13.69 -3.55
C GLU A 208 8.90 -14.05 -4.61
N ALA A 209 8.98 -15.31 -5.04
CA ALA A 209 9.93 -15.71 -6.07
C ALA A 209 9.73 -14.91 -7.37
N ALA A 210 8.48 -14.68 -7.78
CA ALA A 210 8.17 -13.85 -8.94
C ALA A 210 8.52 -12.36 -8.72
N ILE A 211 8.31 -11.85 -7.51
CA ILE A 211 8.71 -10.48 -7.13
C ILE A 211 10.23 -10.32 -7.23
N LEU A 212 11.00 -11.24 -6.66
CA LEU A 212 12.45 -11.18 -6.63
C LEU A 212 13.09 -11.31 -8.02
N ASP A 213 12.48 -12.10 -8.92
CA ASP A 213 12.94 -12.23 -10.31
C ASP A 213 12.78 -10.94 -11.13
N ALA A 214 11.76 -10.12 -10.81
CA ALA A 214 11.42 -8.90 -11.53
C ALA A 214 11.80 -7.58 -10.80
N ALA A 215 12.36 -7.68 -9.59
CA ALA A 215 12.69 -6.51 -8.78
C ALA A 215 13.93 -5.78 -9.31
N ILE A 216 13.83 -4.45 -9.42
CA ILE A 216 14.93 -3.56 -9.84
C ILE A 216 15.47 -2.69 -8.70
N ALA A 217 14.71 -2.54 -7.62
CA ALA A 217 15.14 -1.92 -6.37
C ALA A 217 14.24 -2.36 -5.22
N SER A 218 14.74 -2.23 -3.99
CA SER A 218 13.96 -2.46 -2.78
C SER A 218 14.31 -1.47 -1.67
N THR A 219 13.40 -1.32 -0.72
CA THR A 219 13.56 -0.55 0.52
C THR A 219 12.69 -1.18 1.60
N THR A 220 12.98 -0.92 2.88
CA THR A 220 12.31 -1.60 3.99
C THR A 220 11.73 -0.60 4.99
N LEU A 221 10.73 -1.08 5.73
CA LEU A 221 10.22 -0.48 6.95
C LEU A 221 10.06 -1.61 7.97
N SER A 222 10.56 -1.44 9.19
CA SER A 222 10.42 -2.44 10.26
C SER A 222 9.70 -1.88 11.48
N GLY A 223 9.09 -2.76 12.27
CA GLY A 223 8.49 -2.45 13.57
C GLY A 223 8.42 -3.67 14.49
N GLU A 224 8.15 -3.43 15.77
CA GLU A 224 8.06 -4.48 16.81
C GLU A 224 6.60 -4.77 17.19
N SER A 225 6.24 -6.04 17.41
CA SER A 225 4.93 -6.45 17.95
C SER A 225 4.79 -6.28 19.46
#